data_AF-A0A2P4S911-F1
#
_entry.id   AF-A0A2P4S911-F1
#
_cell.length_a   1.000
_cell.length_b   1.000
_cell.length_c   1.000
_cell.angle_alpha   90.00
_cell.angle_beta   90.00
_cell.angle_gamma   90.00
#
_symmetry.space_group_name_H-M   'P 1'
#
loop_
_entity.id
_entity.type
_entity.pdbx_description
1 polymer ?
#
loop_
_entity_poly.entity_id
_entity_poly.type
_entity_poly.pdbx_seq_one_letter_code
_entity_poly.pdbx_strand_id
1 'polypeptide(L)'
;GLRRVGIFRISGSVNKIKELKQKYNQGEKVDLINHGDVDSVASLLKLFLNELPVAVLPDSVCAGMLKAFQEHRIDTTECIKNLRQLISCLPKAHQNLLQFLSAFLLKVATHSAVNCMTLENLAIVFGPALFK
;
A
#
# COMPACT_ATOMS: atom_id res chain seq x y z
N GLY A 1 12.55 -6.90 6.95
CA GLY A 1 11.92 -8.04 6.26
C GLY A 1 12.05 -8.08 4.74
N LEU A 2 12.91 -7.29 4.08
CA LEU A 2 12.94 -7.22 2.59
C LEU A 2 13.25 -8.54 1.88
N ARG A 3 13.90 -9.49 2.55
CA ARG A 3 14.21 -10.83 2.04
C ARG A 3 13.18 -11.90 2.44
N ARG A 4 12.11 -11.54 3.17
CA ARG A 4 11.06 -12.48 3.59
C ARG A 4 10.26 -12.91 2.35
N VAL A 5 10.40 -14.16 1.95
CA VAL A 5 9.64 -14.76 0.84
C VAL A 5 8.14 -14.56 1.08
N GLY A 6 7.44 -14.01 0.08
CA GLY A 6 6.01 -13.78 0.14
C GLY A 6 5.58 -12.66 1.09
N ILE A 7 6.46 -11.72 1.45
CA ILE A 7 6.08 -10.57 2.29
C ILE A 7 4.83 -9.86 1.73
N PHE A 8 3.89 -9.49 2.60
CA PHE A 8 2.54 -8.99 2.28
C PHE A 8 1.58 -10.01 1.67
N ARG A 9 2.04 -11.04 0.96
CA ARG A 9 1.17 -12.13 0.47
C ARG A 9 0.83 -13.12 1.58
N ILE A 10 1.80 -13.48 2.41
CA ILE A 10 1.61 -14.37 3.56
C ILE A 10 1.00 -13.57 4.71
N SER A 11 -0.10 -14.08 5.28
CA SER A 11 -0.74 -13.48 6.44
C SER A 11 0.01 -13.83 7.71
N GLY A 12 0.30 -12.82 8.54
CA GLY A 12 0.77 -13.03 9.91
C GLY A 12 -0.30 -13.54 10.87
N SER A 13 0.10 -13.70 12.13
CA SER A 13 -0.77 -14.19 13.20
C SER A 13 -1.90 -13.19 13.51
N VAL A 14 -3.15 -13.65 13.41
CA VAL A 14 -4.34 -12.82 13.68
C VAL A 14 -4.31 -12.25 15.10
N ASN A 15 -3.93 -13.07 16.09
CA ASN A 15 -3.82 -12.63 17.48
C ASN A 15 -2.76 -11.53 17.61
N LYS A 16 -1.64 -11.66 16.90
CA LYS A 16 -0.56 -10.69 16.97
C LYS A 16 -0.93 -9.37 16.30
N ILE A 17 -1.60 -9.43 15.16
CA ILE A 17 -2.12 -8.25 14.46
C ILE A 17 -3.10 -7.51 15.36
N LYS A 18 -4.02 -8.23 16.03
CA LYS A 18 -4.98 -7.64 16.97
C LYS A 18 -4.30 -6.98 18.16
N GLU A 19 -3.32 -7.65 18.77
CA GLU A 19 -2.52 -7.11 19.88
C GLU A 19 -1.80 -5.81 19.47
N LEU A 20 -1.07 -5.84 18.35
CA LEU A 20 -0.32 -4.66 17.87
C LEU A 20 -1.24 -3.49 17.51
N LYS A 21 -2.38 -3.77 16.85
CA LYS A 21 -3.40 -2.76 16.55
C LYS A 21 -3.94 -2.11 17.83
N GLN A 22 -4.28 -2.92 18.83
CA GLN A 22 -4.81 -2.41 20.10
C GLN A 22 -3.82 -1.46 20.78
N LYS A 23 -2.54 -1.84 20.84
CA LYS A 23 -1.47 -1.00 21.41
C LYS A 23 -1.34 0.33 20.67
N TYR A 24 -1.34 0.33 19.33
CA TYR A 24 -1.32 1.57 18.55
C TYR A 24 -2.55 2.45 18.81
N ASN A 25 -3.74 1.86 18.89
CA ASN A 25 -4.97 2.60 19.18
C ASN A 25 -5.00 3.21 20.58
N GLN A 26 -4.27 2.62 21.53
CA GLN A 26 -4.11 3.14 22.89
C GLN A 26 -2.99 4.20 22.99
N GLY A 27 -2.29 4.49 21.88
CA GLY A 27 -1.18 5.44 21.85
C GLY A 27 0.11 4.89 22.48
N GLU A 28 0.20 3.57 22.68
CA GLU A 28 1.38 2.94 23.26
C GLU A 28 2.56 2.92 22.28
N LYS A 29 3.77 2.97 22.83
CA LYS A 29 4.98 2.75 22.04
C LYS A 29 5.13 1.26 21.74
N VAL A 30 5.00 0.90 20.46
CA VAL A 30 5.13 -0.49 20.01
C VAL A 30 6.53 -0.73 19.44
N ASP A 31 7.27 -1.66 20.04
CA ASP A 31 8.54 -2.15 19.48
C ASP A 31 8.27 -3.30 18.49
N LEU A 32 8.23 -2.96 17.21
CA LEU A 32 8.01 -3.92 16.13
C LEU A 32 9.20 -4.85 15.87
N ILE A 33 10.40 -4.53 16.37
CA ILE A 33 11.61 -5.34 16.17
C ILE A 33 11.59 -6.53 17.13
N ASN A 34 11.34 -6.25 18.41
CA ASN A 34 11.37 -7.28 19.46
C ASN A 34 10.02 -7.97 19.66
N HIS A 35 8.92 -7.28 19.40
CA HIS A 35 7.59 -7.83 19.62
C HIS A 35 6.84 -8.14 18.32
N GLY A 36 7.34 -7.79 17.14
CA GLY A 36 6.69 -8.09 15.87
C GLY A 36 7.40 -9.20 15.09
N ASP A 37 6.64 -10.05 14.40
CA ASP A 37 7.17 -10.82 13.28
C ASP A 37 6.83 -10.11 11.95
N VAL A 38 7.65 -10.35 10.92
CA VAL A 38 7.55 -9.63 9.63
C VAL A 38 6.17 -9.76 9.00
N ASP A 39 5.54 -10.93 9.08
CA ASP A 39 4.26 -11.18 8.42
C ASP A 39 3.12 -10.51 9.18
N SER A 40 3.16 -10.50 10.52
CA SER A 40 2.17 -9.78 11.34
C SER A 40 2.29 -8.26 11.18
N VAL A 41 3.50 -7.72 11.15
CA VAL A 41 3.73 -6.28 10.90
C VAL A 41 3.29 -5.89 9.48
N ALA A 42 3.59 -6.72 8.49
CA ALA A 42 3.15 -6.50 7.11
C ALA A 42 1.62 -6.53 7.00
N SER A 43 0.96 -7.51 7.63
CA SER A 43 -0.50 -7.59 7.70
C SER A 43 -1.12 -6.41 8.45
N LEU A 44 -0.48 -5.91 9.51
CA LEU A 44 -0.94 -4.75 10.25
C LEU A 44 -0.97 -3.49 9.39
N LEU A 45 0.08 -3.26 8.57
CA LEU A 45 0.08 -2.15 7.60
C LEU A 45 -1.07 -2.27 6.60
N LYS A 46 -1.30 -3.46 6.04
CA LYS A 46 -2.43 -3.69 5.11
C LYS A 46 -3.77 -3.44 5.81
N LEU A 47 -3.91 -3.90 7.05
CA LEU A 47 -5.12 -3.70 7.85
C LEU A 47 -5.37 -2.21 8.09
N PHE A 48 -4.35 -1.44 8.46
CA PHE A 48 -4.46 0.01 8.62
C PHE A 48 -5.01 0.68 7.36
N LEU A 49 -4.44 0.39 6.18
CA LEU A 49 -4.94 0.94 4.90
C LEU A 49 -6.39 0.52 4.64
N ASN A 50 -6.71 -0.75 4.90
CA ASN A 50 -8.05 -1.29 4.72
C ASN A 50 -9.07 -0.85 5.80
N GLU A 51 -8.67 -0.14 6.84
CA GLU A 51 -9.59 0.38 7.86
C GLU A 51 -9.72 1.90 7.83
N LEU A 52 -8.99 2.58 6.95
CA LEU A 52 -9.17 4.01 6.75
C LEU A 52 -10.63 4.34 6.40
N PRO A 53 -11.19 5.42 6.95
CA PRO A 53 -12.58 5.82 6.66
C PRO A 53 -12.75 6.25 5.20
N VAL A 54 -11.68 6.73 4.57
CA VAL A 54 -11.60 7.05 3.15
C VAL A 54 -10.42 6.28 2.56
N ALA A 55 -10.61 5.67 1.39
CA ALA A 55 -9.55 4.95 0.69
C ALA A 55 -8.33 5.86 0.40
N VAL A 56 -7.15 5.25 0.24
CA VAL A 56 -5.94 6.01 -0.13
C VAL A 56 -6.13 6.73 -1.45
N LEU A 57 -6.78 6.06 -2.41
CA LEU A 57 -7.26 6.59 -3.67
C LEU A 57 -8.80 6.59 -3.65
N PRO A 58 -9.45 7.72 -3.32
CA PRO A 58 -10.90 7.81 -3.26
C PRO A 58 -11.57 7.70 -4.64
N ASP A 59 -12.82 7.27 -4.67
CA ASP A 59 -13.65 7.14 -5.88
C ASP A 59 -13.64 8.36 -6.80
N SER A 60 -13.61 9.56 -6.21
CA SER A 60 -13.57 10.83 -6.91
C SER A 60 -12.37 10.94 -7.86
N VAL A 61 -11.27 10.25 -7.55
CA VAL A 61 -10.06 10.20 -8.38
C VAL A 61 -10.03 8.95 -9.26
N CYS A 62 -10.57 7.82 -8.78
CA CYS A 62 -10.59 6.55 -9.52
C CYS A 62 -11.25 6.66 -10.89
N ALA A 63 -12.39 7.35 -11.00
CA ALA A 63 -13.06 7.55 -12.28
C ALA A 63 -12.17 8.31 -13.28
N GLY A 64 -11.47 9.35 -12.84
CA GLY A 64 -10.51 10.10 -13.65
C GLY A 64 -9.31 9.25 -14.07
N MET A 65 -8.80 8.40 -13.17
CA MET A 65 -7.69 7.51 -13.47
C MET A 65 -8.08 6.49 -14.54
N LEU A 66 -9.24 5.83 -14.40
CA LEU A 66 -9.76 4.88 -15.39
C LEU A 66 -9.95 5.53 -16.76
N LYS A 67 -10.49 6.74 -16.79
CA LYS A 67 -10.63 7.53 -18.03
C LYS A 67 -9.27 7.79 -18.67
N ALA A 68 -8.29 8.27 -17.91
CA ALA A 68 -6.93 8.50 -18.42
C ALA A 68 -6.29 7.22 -18.97
N PHE A 69 -6.48 6.07 -18.30
CA PHE A 69 -6.01 4.78 -18.79
C PHE A 69 -6.72 4.32 -20.06
N GLN A 70 -7.99 4.62 -20.26
CA GLN A 70 -8.75 4.24 -21.45
C GLN A 70 -8.39 5.12 -22.65
N GLU A 71 -8.25 6.43 -22.45
CA GLU A 71 -7.97 7.42 -23.49
C GLU A 71 -6.51 7.37 -23.98
N HIS A 72 -5.58 7.07 -23.08
CA HIS A 72 -4.14 7.12 -23.36
C HIS A 72 -3.46 5.75 -23.28
N ARG A 73 -4.15 4.68 -23.72
CA ARG A 73 -3.59 3.31 -23.74
C ARG A 73 -2.27 3.19 -24.51
N ILE A 74 -2.10 4.01 -25.55
CA ILE A 74 -0.93 3.99 -26.44
C ILE A 74 0.11 5.04 -26.02
N ASP A 75 -0.33 6.21 -25.52
CA ASP A 75 0.55 7.28 -25.04
C ASP A 75 0.73 7.23 -23.52
N THR A 76 1.77 6.51 -23.10
CA THR A 76 2.10 6.35 -21.68
C THR A 76 2.49 7.69 -21.02
N THR A 77 3.03 8.65 -21.79
CA THR A 77 3.49 9.94 -21.24
C THR A 77 2.31 10.81 -20.83
N GLU A 78 1.32 10.95 -21.72
CA GLU A 78 0.12 11.74 -21.42
C GLU A 78 -0.72 11.08 -20.32
N CYS A 79 -0.78 9.74 -20.31
CA CYS A 79 -1.39 8.98 -19.21
C CYS A 79 -0.74 9.33 -17.85
N ILE A 80 0.59 9.27 -17.76
CA ILE A 80 1.32 9.60 -16.52
C ILE A 80 1.06 11.05 -16.08
N LYS A 81 1.03 11.99 -17.02
CA LYS A 81 0.77 13.40 -16.75
C LYS A 81 -0.63 13.61 -16.17
N ASN A 82 -1.65 12.99 -16.74
CA ASN A 82 -3.03 13.05 -16.25
C ASN A 82 -3.16 12.42 -14.86
N LEU A 83 -2.55 11.25 -14.64
CA LEU A 83 -2.52 10.61 -13.32
C LEU A 83 -1.85 11.50 -12.27
N ARG A 84 -0.75 12.17 -12.62
CA ARG A 84 -0.06 13.11 -11.73
C ARG A 84 -0.96 14.30 -11.35
N GLN A 85 -1.68 14.86 -12.31
CA GLN A 85 -2.62 15.97 -12.07
C GLN A 85 -3.74 15.53 -11.12
N LEU A 86 -4.33 14.36 -11.36
CA LEU A 86 -5.37 13.80 -10.49
C LEU A 86 -4.87 13.58 -9.05
N ILE A 87 -3.66 13.02 -8.89
CA ILE A 87 -3.06 12.83 -7.57
C ILE A 87 -2.77 14.19 -6.90
N SER A 88 -2.35 15.22 -7.64
CA SER A 88 -2.09 16.55 -7.08
C SER A 88 -3.34 17.24 -6.51
N CYS A 89 -4.54 16.83 -6.94
CA CYS A 89 -5.81 17.34 -6.44
C CYS A 89 -6.23 16.70 -5.11
N LEU A 90 -5.58 15.63 -4.67
CA LEU A 90 -5.89 14.98 -3.40
C LEU A 90 -5.44 15.82 -2.20
N PRO A 91 -6.06 15.64 -1.02
CA PRO A 91 -5.54 16.23 0.21
C PRO A 91 -4.08 15.83 0.47
N LYS A 92 -3.30 16.72 1.09
CA LYS A 92 -1.86 16.51 1.29
C LYS A 92 -1.53 15.21 2.02
N ALA A 93 -2.37 14.78 2.96
CA ALA A 93 -2.23 13.51 3.68
C ALA A 93 -2.27 12.29 2.73
N HIS A 94 -3.20 12.26 1.78
CA HIS A 94 -3.31 11.19 0.79
C HIS A 94 -2.10 11.17 -0.14
N GLN A 95 -1.67 12.36 -0.61
CA GLN A 95 -0.48 12.47 -1.46
C GLN A 95 0.78 11.94 -0.78
N ASN A 96 1.00 12.35 0.48
CA ASN A 96 2.18 11.93 1.25
C ASN A 96 2.16 10.42 1.51
N LEU A 97 1.00 9.86 1.87
CA LEU A 97 0.84 8.42 2.09
C LEU A 97 1.10 7.63 0.80
N LEU A 98 0.51 8.06 -0.32
CA LEU A 98 0.69 7.41 -1.61
C LEU A 98 2.17 7.47 -2.05
N GLN A 99 2.82 8.63 -1.94
CA GLN A 99 4.24 8.79 -2.28
C GLN A 99 5.11 7.84 -1.45
N PHE A 100 4.88 7.76 -0.14
CA PHE A 100 5.61 6.86 0.73
C PHE A 100 5.37 5.40 0.36
N LEU A 101 4.10 4.99 0.19
CA LEU A 101 3.75 3.62 -0.16
C LEU A 101 4.34 3.22 -1.51
N SER A 102 4.25 4.06 -2.55
CA SER A 102 4.85 3.78 -3.85
C SER A 102 6.36 3.57 -3.76
N ALA A 103 7.07 4.44 -3.06
CA ALA A 103 8.52 4.31 -2.87
C ALA A 103 8.89 3.05 -2.07
N PHE A 104 8.12 2.75 -1.01
CA PHE A 104 8.33 1.59 -0.17
C PHE A 104 8.06 0.27 -0.91
N LEU A 105 6.94 0.17 -1.64
CA LEU A 105 6.59 -1.01 -2.41
C LEU A 105 7.55 -1.23 -3.58
N LEU A 106 8.03 -0.16 -4.22
CA LEU A 106 9.12 -0.26 -5.21
C LEU A 106 10.39 -0.86 -4.58
N LYS A 107 10.77 -0.41 -3.38
CA LYS A 107 11.92 -0.98 -2.66
C LYS A 107 11.73 -2.45 -2.29
N VAL A 108 10.51 -2.90 -2.01
CA VAL A 108 10.21 -4.33 -1.79
C VAL A 108 10.36 -5.10 -3.11
N ALA A 109 9.83 -4.56 -4.21
CA ALA A 109 9.88 -5.17 -5.53
C ALA A 109 11.29 -5.28 -6.11
N THR A 110 12.20 -4.36 -5.80
CA THR A 110 13.62 -4.48 -6.21
C THR A 110 14.32 -5.69 -5.57
N HIS A 111 13.73 -6.28 -4.53
CA HIS A 111 14.20 -7.51 -3.89
C HIS A 111 13.41 -8.76 -4.31
N SER A 112 12.59 -8.65 -5.37
CA SER A 112 11.72 -9.73 -5.88
C SER A 112 12.45 -11.02 -6.24
N ALA A 113 13.72 -10.95 -6.64
CA ALA A 113 14.55 -12.13 -6.87
C ALA A 113 14.70 -13.02 -5.63
N VAL A 114 14.57 -12.45 -4.42
CA VAL A 114 14.65 -13.19 -3.14
C VAL A 114 13.28 -13.33 -2.50
N ASN A 115 12.50 -12.25 -2.41
CA ASN A 115 11.23 -12.28 -1.69
C ASN A 115 10.04 -12.74 -2.55
N CYS A 116 10.23 -12.94 -3.86
CA CYS A 116 9.22 -13.37 -4.83
C CYS A 116 8.03 -12.42 -5.01
N MET A 117 8.14 -11.15 -4.59
CA MET A 117 7.09 -10.15 -4.71
C MET A 117 7.46 -9.09 -5.76
N THR A 118 7.04 -9.32 -7.00
CA THR A 118 7.13 -8.34 -8.11
C THR A 118 6.17 -7.17 -7.90
N LEU A 119 6.29 -6.10 -8.70
CA LEU A 119 5.33 -4.99 -8.69
C LEU A 119 3.90 -5.48 -8.96
N GLU A 120 3.72 -6.43 -9.89
CA GLU A 120 2.42 -7.05 -10.20
C GLU A 120 1.85 -7.80 -8.99
N ASN A 121 2.67 -8.64 -8.33
CA ASN A 121 2.24 -9.35 -7.13
C ASN A 121 1.85 -8.40 -6.00
N LEU A 122 2.60 -7.31 -5.81
CA LEU A 122 2.27 -6.29 -4.81
C LEU A 122 1.01 -5.50 -5.19
N ALA A 123 0.79 -5.19 -6.47
CA ALA A 123 -0.41 -4.52 -6.94
C ALA A 123 -1.67 -5.36 -6.68
N ILE A 124 -1.62 -6.68 -6.89
CA ILE A 124 -2.73 -7.59 -6.56
C ILE A 124 -3.03 -7.58 -5.06
N VAL A 125 -2.00 -7.57 -4.22
CA VAL A 125 -2.16 -7.60 -2.75
C VAL A 125 -2.66 -6.27 -2.19
N PHE A 126 -2.15 -5.14 -2.70
CA PHE A 126 -2.48 -3.81 -2.16
C PHE A 126 -3.66 -3.14 -2.86
N GLY A 127 -3.98 -3.52 -4.10
CA GLY A 127 -5.06 -2.93 -4.89
C GLY A 127 -6.37 -2.79 -4.10
N PRO A 128 -6.93 -3.89 -3.55
CA PRO A 128 -8.17 -3.83 -2.78
C PRO A 128 -8.13 -2.85 -1.59
N ALA A 129 -6.98 -2.70 -0.94
CA ALA A 129 -6.83 -1.78 0.20
C ALA A 129 -6.65 -0.32 -0.22
N LEU A 130 -6.10 -0.06 -1.41
CA LEU A 130 -5.84 1.29 -1.91
C LEU A 130 -7.07 1.94 -2.57
N PHE A 131 -7.94 1.13 -3.18
CA PHE A 131 -9.05 1.55 -4.05
C PHE A 131 -10.45 1.16 -3.53
N LYS A 132 -10.61 0.91 -2.23
CA LYS A 132 -11.85 0.37 -1.61
C LYS A 132 -13.16 0.76 -2.31
#